data_AF-A0A9C9BV26-F1
#
_entry.id   AF-A0A9C9BV26-F1
#
_cell.length_a   1.000
_cell.length_b   1.000
_cell.length_c   1.000
_cell.angle_alpha   90.00
_cell.angle_beta   90.00
_cell.angle_gamma   90.00
#
_symmetry.space_group_name_H-M   'P 1'
#
loop_
_entity.id
_entity.type
_entity.pdbx_description
1 polymer ?
#
loop_
_entity_poly.entity_id
_entity_poly.type
_entity_poly.pdbx_seq_one_letter_code
_entity_poly.pdbx_strand_id
1 'polypeptide(L)' 'IAGYLLGRLGRIPAVGDAVEVDGVRLEVREMDNLRISKVLLERIEK' A
#
# COMPACT_ATOMS: atom_id res chain seq x y z
N ILE A 1 4.11 1.99 -7.90
CA ILE A 1 3.39 1.30 -6.79
C ILE A 1 2.58 2.29 -5.94
N ALA A 2 3.16 3.37 -5.41
CA ALA A 2 2.41 4.35 -4.60
C ALA A 2 1.15 4.93 -5.28
N GLY A 3 1.24 5.34 -6.56
CA GLY A 3 0.08 5.82 -7.31
C GLY A 3 -1.02 4.77 -7.54
N TYR A 4 -0.64 3.48 -7.57
CA TYR A 4 -1.59 2.37 -7.68
C TYR A 4 -2.35 2.16 -6.36
N LEU A 5 -1.65 2.24 -5.22
CA LEU A 5 -2.27 2.24 -3.89
C LEU A 5 -3.20 3.45 -3.69
N LEU A 6 -2.78 4.65 -4.10
CA LEU A 6 -3.61 5.87 -4.06
C LEU A 6 -4.91 5.69 -4.87
N GLY A 7 -4.81 5.20 -6.10
CA GLY A 7 -5.98 4.92 -6.95
C GLY A 7 -6.89 3.84 -6.37
N ARG A 8 -6.34 2.86 -5.65
CA ARG A 8 -7.11 1.77 -5.04
C ARG A 8 -7.79 2.17 -3.73
N LEU A 9 -7.12 2.98 -2.90
CA LEU A 9 -7.63 3.46 -1.61
C LEU A 9 -8.61 4.63 -1.78
N GLY A 10 -8.51 5.42 -2.86
CA GLY A 10 -9.41 6.54 -3.15
C GLY A 10 -9.34 7.69 -2.12
N ARG A 11 -8.33 7.66 -1.25
CA ARG A 11 -8.05 8.67 -0.22
C ARG A 11 -6.55 8.83 -0.02
N ILE A 12 -6.15 9.82 0.77
CA ILE A 12 -4.76 9.92 1.22
C ILE A 12 -4.43 8.67 2.05
N PRO A 13 -3.42 7.87 1.65
CA PRO A 13 -3.01 6.68 2.37
C PRO A 13 -2.38 7.06 3.71
N ALA A 14 -2.56 6.20 4.70
CA ALA A 14 -1.93 6.31 6.00
C ALA A 14 -1.01 5.10 6.24
N VAL A 15 -0.07 5.25 7.17
CA VAL A 15 0.74 4.12 7.63
C VAL A 15 -0.19 3.06 8.24
N GLY A 16 -0.01 1.81 7.85
CA GLY A 16 -0.87 0.67 8.21
C GLY A 16 -1.96 0.36 7.20
N ASP A 17 -2.19 1.22 6.18
CA ASP A 17 -3.11 0.87 5.09
C ASP A 17 -2.55 -0.28 4.26
N ALA A 18 -3.37 -1.30 4.03
CA ALA A 18 -3.03 -2.44 3.19
C ALA A 18 -4.04 -2.65 2.08
N VAL A 19 -3.57 -3.08 0.91
CA VAL A 19 -4.42 -3.54 -0.19
C VAL A 19 -3.98 -4.92 -0.63
N GLU A 20 -4.94 -5.78 -0.92
CA GLU A 20 -4.69 -7.12 -1.45
C GLU A 20 -4.99 -7.12 -2.95
N VAL A 21 -4.01 -7.57 -3.74
CA VAL A 21 -4.06 -7.56 -5.20
C VAL A 21 -3.33 -8.79 -5.71
N ASP A 22 -3.97 -9.57 -6.58
CA ASP A 22 -3.36 -10.70 -7.29
C ASP A 22 -2.56 -11.69 -6.40
N GLY A 23 -3.05 -11.94 -5.18
CA GLY A 23 -2.40 -12.85 -4.22
C GLY A 23 -1.18 -12.26 -3.50
N VAL A 24 -1.01 -10.94 -3.52
CA VAL A 24 -0.05 -10.22 -2.69
C VAL A 24 -0.76 -9.14 -1.87
N ARG A 25 -0.29 -8.93 -0.65
CA ARG A 25 -0.71 -7.85 0.25
C ARG A 25 0.34 -6.75 0.19
N LEU A 26 -0.09 -5.54 -0.11
CA LEU A 26 0.74 -4.35 -0.18
C LEU A 26 0.36 -3.44 0.98
N GLU A 27 1.26 -3.27 1.94
CA GLU A 27 1.00 -2.48 3.15
C GLU A 27 1.92 -1.26 3.24
N VAL A 28 1.34 -0.09 3.50
CA VAL A 28 2.04 1.17 3.68
C VAL A 28 2.76 1.15 5.02
N ARG A 29 4.09 1.13 5.00
CA ARG A 29 4.92 1.14 6.22
C ARG A 29 5.40 2.53 6.59
N GLU A 30 5.67 3.37 5.60
CA GLU A 30 6.18 4.72 5.84
C GLU A 30 5.60 5.71 4.83
N MET A 31 5.19 6.87 5.36
CA MET A 31 4.73 8.02 4.59
C MET A 31 5.76 9.13 4.70
N ASP A 32 6.08 9.74 3.57
CA ASP A 32 6.91 10.93 3.43
C ASP A 32 6.01 12.08 2.96
N ASN A 33 5.51 12.85 3.93
CA ASN A 33 4.51 13.91 3.72
C ASN A 33 3.24 13.37 3.02
N LEU A 34 3.00 13.73 1.75
CA LEU A 34 1.85 13.26 0.95
C LEU A 34 2.16 12.04 0.07
N ARG A 35 3.35 11.43 0.22
CA ARG A 35 3.83 10.34 -0.64
C ARG A 35 4.12 9.11 0.19
N ILE A 36 3.72 7.94 -0.31
CA ILE A 36 4.16 6.67 0.26
C ILE A 36 5.66 6.50 0.00
N SER A 37 6.44 6.41 1.07
CA SER A 37 7.89 6.24 1.01
C SER A 37 8.27 4.76 0.99
N LYS A 38 7.52 3.93 1.74
CA LYS A 38 7.80 2.50 1.87
C LYS A 38 6.54 1.67 1.89
N VAL A 39 6.58 0.57 1.14
CA VAL A 39 5.51 -0.43 1.06
C VAL A 39 6.13 -1.78 1.37
N LEU A 40 5.49 -2.53 2.24
CA LEU A 40 5.78 -3.94 2.45
C LEU A 40 4.92 -4.76 1.49
N LEU A 41 5.55 -5.64 0.72
CA LEU A 41 4.87 -6.61 -0.13
C LEU A 41 4.98 -7.96 0.56
N GLU A 42 3.84 -8.55 0.86
CA GLU A 42 3.73 -9.89 1.42
C GLU A 42 2.99 -10.77 0.43
N ARG A 43 3.51 -11.96 0.14
CA ARG A 43 2.80 -12.92 -0.68
C ARG A 43 1.76 -13.61 0.18
N ILE A 44 0.51 -13.57 -0.26
CA ILE A 44 -0.57 -14.29 0.42
C ILE A 44 -0.56 -15.69 -0.18
N GLU A 45 0.22 -16.59 0.42
CA GLU A 45 0.09 -18.01 0.10
C GLU A 45 -1.28 -18.49 0.56
N LYS A 46 -2.00 -19.09 -0.37
CA LYS A 46 -3.37 -19.58 -0.18
C LYS A 46 -3.35 -20.99 0.37
#